data_AF-A0A2A3HFJ2-F1
#
_entry.id   AF-A0A2A3HFJ2-F1
#
_cell.length_a   1.000
_cell.length_b   1.000
_cell.length_c   1.000
_cell.angle_alpha   90.00
_cell.angle_beta   90.00
_cell.angle_gamma   90.00
#
_symmetry.space_group_name_H-M   'P 1'
#
loop_
_entity.id
_entity.type
_entity.pdbx_description
1 polymer ?
#
loop_
_entity_poly.entity_id
_entity_poly.type
_entity_poly.pdbx_seq_one_letter_code
_entity_poly.pdbx_strand_id
1 'polypeptide(L)'
;MIGFLFVQIVLNAALVLANPDIEGIYTFHAQLVPFLGALPFLFRQKTRRHFSKFLWSYCLVGFLALALDYILYSHVGLIQLATVFVPFLLFALFRFVQWNWKRIHEKESLTALALCSIGWGFYGFAFPPLPLGPGAFVFLVPWFIVLLKANLQMAIFASFWSGFLYNVINYYWIYNVMNVGPALLILIGLVLLISYFSVYNVIAAVLFVKAREIRIRKFPILLILFPLFYAGLEMTRSIGDFSFPWSHLGYALGNQLPLLQALSLIGVFGYTALIIASNLSVAAAFTARKKILFAVPFVFFGLLWAYGSRILSKPEASPFYVADPKEAPKIAIVQPNIHQTNKWSKAYYDSVVFKTWQIADDSIDWEKNDVDLVVFPETAIPDFLRLRNREKRWIHKRIQNSRTSIFIGALDYDKNGKKPRPVNLYNSGFLFKPDENDYTRYIKTHLVPFSERLPFDNVFPILNYVDVGQGNFVPGKSRPVFEPYSWSPYICYETIYGAEGRRSIREGSRLMVDITNDGWFGKSTAAAQHLNQLRYRAIENGYPIVRGTNTGISAFIDQYGNEDLKTELFTERVITRRIPLRTRDTLYSRIGDAVEYALLAFFFAYLLAAILIPRIRLNR
;
A
#
# COMPACT_ATOMS: atom_id res chain seq x y z
N MET A 1 6.29 29.37 -20.74
CA MET A 1 5.79 30.74 -20.44
C MET A 1 4.66 31.14 -21.39
N ILE A 2 4.91 31.37 -22.69
CA ILE A 2 3.84 31.75 -23.63
C ILE A 2 2.73 30.68 -23.65
N GLY A 3 3.08 29.40 -23.82
CA GLY A 3 2.11 28.30 -23.71
C GLY A 3 1.40 28.17 -22.35
N PHE A 4 2.03 28.60 -21.23
CA PHE A 4 1.36 28.64 -19.92
C PHE A 4 0.26 29.71 -19.91
N LEU A 5 0.59 30.91 -20.41
CA LEU A 5 -0.33 32.04 -20.44
C LEU A 5 -1.45 31.79 -21.46
N PHE A 6 -1.15 31.12 -22.57
CA PHE A 6 -2.15 30.68 -23.56
C PHE A 6 -3.11 29.63 -23.00
N VAL A 7 -2.62 28.56 -22.36
CA VAL A 7 -3.48 27.56 -21.70
C VAL A 7 -4.33 28.19 -20.60
N GLN A 8 -3.78 29.13 -19.82
CA GLN A 8 -4.55 29.92 -18.86
C GLN A 8 -5.64 30.77 -19.53
N ILE A 9 -5.36 31.47 -20.63
CA ILE A 9 -6.37 32.25 -21.35
C ILE A 9 -7.47 31.33 -21.89
N VAL A 10 -7.12 30.23 -22.55
CA VAL A 10 -8.08 29.29 -23.13
C VAL A 10 -8.97 28.66 -22.05
N LEU A 11 -8.38 28.25 -20.93
CA LEU A 11 -9.15 27.76 -19.78
C LEU A 11 -10.06 28.86 -19.24
N ASN A 12 -9.54 29.99 -18.76
CA ASN A 12 -10.39 31.04 -18.16
C ASN A 12 -11.47 31.57 -19.12
N ALA A 13 -11.19 31.66 -20.42
CA ALA A 13 -12.20 32.05 -21.42
C ALA A 13 -13.29 30.98 -21.59
N ALA A 14 -12.92 29.69 -21.72
CA ALA A 14 -13.90 28.60 -21.77
C ALA A 14 -14.76 28.54 -20.50
N LEU A 15 -14.20 28.89 -19.34
CA LEU A 15 -14.89 28.87 -18.05
C LEU A 15 -15.87 30.03 -17.87
N VAL A 16 -15.53 31.23 -18.32
CA VAL A 16 -16.47 32.38 -18.38
C VAL A 16 -17.62 32.09 -19.34
N LEU A 17 -17.38 31.32 -20.41
CA LEU A 17 -18.40 30.97 -21.41
C LEU A 17 -19.26 29.75 -21.03
N ALA A 18 -18.78 28.85 -20.17
CA ALA A 18 -19.47 27.61 -19.82
C ALA A 18 -20.58 27.77 -18.76
N ASN A 19 -20.58 28.88 -18.02
CA ASN A 19 -21.54 29.29 -16.97
C ASN A 19 -22.31 28.15 -16.26
N PRO A 20 -21.63 27.25 -15.51
CA PRO A 20 -22.27 26.06 -14.97
C PRO A 20 -22.77 26.32 -13.54
N ASP A 21 -24.08 26.43 -13.35
CA ASP A 21 -24.76 26.41 -12.04
C ASP A 21 -24.76 25.01 -11.38
N ILE A 22 -23.76 24.18 -11.72
CA ILE A 22 -23.63 22.81 -11.25
C ILE A 22 -22.73 22.82 -10.01
N GLU A 23 -23.26 22.30 -8.89
CA GLU A 23 -22.56 22.17 -7.61
C GLU A 23 -21.18 21.54 -7.80
N GLY A 24 -20.12 22.24 -7.38
CA GLY A 24 -18.73 21.80 -7.56
C GLY A 24 -18.12 21.97 -8.97
N ILE A 25 -18.86 22.45 -9.97
CA ILE A 25 -18.36 22.80 -11.31
C ILE A 25 -18.59 24.31 -11.59
N TYR A 26 -18.26 25.15 -10.62
CA TYR A 26 -18.42 26.61 -10.68
C TYR A 26 -17.07 27.35 -10.60
N THR A 27 -17.10 28.67 -10.86
CA THR A 27 -15.94 29.57 -10.71
C THR A 27 -16.10 30.50 -9.51
N PHE A 28 -15.04 30.72 -8.75
CA PHE A 28 -15.01 31.74 -7.69
C PHE A 28 -14.38 33.02 -8.25
N HIS A 29 -15.18 34.08 -8.47
CA HIS A 29 -14.76 35.26 -9.23
C HIS A 29 -13.49 35.94 -8.73
N ALA A 30 -13.16 35.87 -7.43
CA ALA A 30 -11.92 36.42 -6.88
C ALA A 30 -10.64 35.76 -7.46
N GLN A 31 -10.73 34.56 -8.03
CA GLN A 31 -9.61 33.87 -8.69
C GLN A 31 -9.25 34.44 -10.07
N LEU A 32 -10.08 35.33 -10.63
CA LEU A 32 -9.69 36.12 -11.81
C LEU A 32 -8.55 37.11 -11.48
N VAL A 33 -8.34 37.48 -10.21
CA VAL A 33 -7.27 38.41 -9.79
C VAL A 33 -5.86 37.85 -10.11
N PRO A 34 -5.50 36.61 -9.73
CA PRO A 34 -4.29 35.93 -10.24
C PRO A 34 -4.13 35.95 -11.76
N PHE A 35 -5.22 35.75 -12.51
CA PHE A 35 -5.20 35.74 -13.98
C PHE A 35 -4.90 37.14 -14.56
N LEU A 36 -5.58 38.18 -14.06
CA LEU A 36 -5.30 39.58 -14.42
C LEU A 36 -3.85 39.97 -14.11
N GLY A 37 -3.31 39.49 -12.99
CA GLY A 37 -1.90 39.64 -12.62
C GLY A 37 -0.90 38.96 -13.58
N ALA A 38 -1.35 38.00 -14.40
CA ALA A 38 -0.51 37.30 -15.37
C ALA A 38 -0.39 38.03 -16.71
N LEU A 39 -1.37 38.87 -17.08
CA LEU A 39 -1.40 39.60 -18.36
C LEU A 39 -0.13 40.41 -18.67
N PRO A 40 0.50 41.13 -17.71
CA PRO A 40 1.73 41.90 -17.99
C PRO A 40 2.93 41.06 -18.50
N PHE A 41 2.95 39.75 -18.23
CA PHE A 41 4.03 38.85 -18.65
C PHE A 41 3.92 38.41 -20.13
N LEU A 42 2.73 38.52 -20.73
CA LEU A 42 2.54 38.34 -22.17
C LEU A 42 3.28 39.44 -22.94
N PHE A 43 3.02 40.69 -22.59
CA PHE A 43 3.39 41.85 -23.43
C PHE A 43 4.76 42.44 -23.11
N ARG A 44 5.24 42.40 -21.86
CA ARG A 44 6.51 43.09 -21.47
C ARG A 44 7.70 42.13 -21.36
N GLN A 45 8.60 42.15 -22.34
CA GLN A 45 9.80 41.28 -22.35
C GLN A 45 10.67 41.38 -21.08
N LYS A 46 10.79 42.57 -20.47
CA LYS A 46 11.53 42.78 -19.21
C LYS A 46 10.93 42.03 -18.01
N THR A 47 9.60 41.84 -17.93
CA THR A 47 8.95 41.16 -16.79
C THR A 47 9.14 39.64 -16.85
N ARG A 48 9.31 39.07 -18.06
CA ARG A 48 9.49 37.62 -18.30
C ARG A 48 10.63 36.99 -17.49
N ARG A 49 11.68 37.75 -17.15
CA ARG A 49 12.79 37.30 -16.28
C ARG A 49 12.35 36.94 -14.85
N HIS A 50 11.22 37.49 -14.39
CA HIS A 50 10.65 37.25 -13.06
C HIS A 50 9.50 36.23 -13.05
N PHE A 51 9.20 35.60 -14.20
CA PHE A 51 8.04 34.72 -14.37
C PHE A 51 8.01 33.54 -13.37
N SER A 52 9.16 33.00 -12.95
CA SER A 52 9.20 31.94 -11.93
C SER A 52 8.75 32.44 -10.55
N LYS A 53 9.14 33.65 -10.14
CA LYS A 53 8.65 34.28 -8.89
C LYS A 53 7.16 34.57 -8.99
N PHE A 54 6.72 35.10 -10.13
CA PHE A 54 5.29 35.34 -10.39
C PHE A 54 4.48 34.04 -10.28
N LEU A 55 4.94 32.93 -10.86
CA LEU A 55 4.24 31.66 -10.79
C LEU A 55 4.07 31.17 -9.35
N TRP A 56 5.10 31.29 -8.50
CA TRP A 56 4.97 30.95 -7.08
C TRP A 56 3.95 31.84 -6.35
N SER A 57 3.96 33.15 -6.62
CA SER A 57 2.94 34.06 -6.08
C SER A 57 1.54 33.75 -6.60
N TYR A 58 1.39 33.46 -7.89
CA TYR A 58 0.13 33.05 -8.52
C TYR A 58 -0.43 31.80 -7.86
N CYS A 59 0.39 30.76 -7.69
CA CYS A 59 -0.03 29.52 -7.04
C CYS A 59 -0.36 29.74 -5.55
N LEU A 60 0.36 30.60 -4.83
CA LEU A 60 0.05 30.92 -3.44
C LEU A 60 -1.29 31.65 -3.31
N VAL A 61 -1.54 32.70 -4.12
CA VAL A 61 -2.81 33.44 -4.10
C VAL A 61 -3.96 32.56 -4.59
N GLY A 62 -3.74 31.74 -5.62
CA GLY A 62 -4.71 30.74 -6.08
C GLY A 62 -5.05 29.72 -5.00
N PHE A 63 -4.07 29.19 -4.27
CA PHE A 63 -4.29 28.27 -3.15
C PHE A 63 -5.02 28.94 -1.98
N LEU A 64 -4.68 30.18 -1.63
CA LEU A 64 -5.41 30.95 -0.62
C LEU A 64 -6.87 31.19 -1.04
N ALA A 65 -7.13 31.43 -2.33
CA ALA A 65 -8.48 31.58 -2.85
C ALA A 65 -9.26 30.25 -2.89
N LEU A 66 -8.62 29.11 -3.16
CA LEU A 66 -9.22 27.77 -3.02
C LEU A 66 -9.56 27.46 -1.54
N ALA A 67 -8.67 27.82 -0.62
CA ALA A 67 -8.90 27.66 0.81
C ALA A 67 -10.04 28.57 1.30
N LEU A 68 -10.14 29.80 0.79
CA LEU A 68 -11.24 30.71 1.10
C LEU A 68 -12.59 30.21 0.53
N ASP A 69 -12.61 29.71 -0.71
CA ASP A 69 -13.79 29.08 -1.32
C ASP A 69 -14.28 27.90 -0.46
N TYR A 70 -13.36 27.03 -0.03
CA TYR A 70 -13.66 25.93 0.90
C TYR A 70 -14.19 26.41 2.26
N ILE A 71 -13.61 27.45 2.85
CA ILE A 71 -14.06 27.99 4.15
C ILE A 71 -15.46 28.61 4.04
N LEU A 72 -15.76 29.30 2.94
CA LEU A 72 -17.03 30.00 2.74
C LEU A 72 -18.17 29.05 2.34
N TYR A 73 -17.88 28.05 1.51
CA TYR A 73 -18.91 27.22 0.87
C TYR A 73 -18.80 25.72 1.19
N SER A 74 -17.80 25.28 1.97
CA SER A 74 -17.52 23.86 2.29
C SER A 74 -17.25 22.95 1.09
N HIS A 75 -16.98 23.51 -0.09
CA HIS A 75 -16.58 22.78 -1.29
C HIS A 75 -15.61 23.61 -2.14
N VAL A 76 -15.02 22.99 -3.17
CA VAL A 76 -14.05 23.63 -4.07
C VAL A 76 -14.40 23.22 -5.50
N GLY A 77 -14.50 24.18 -6.42
CA GLY A 77 -14.80 23.90 -7.82
C GLY A 77 -13.71 23.08 -8.53
N LEU A 78 -14.08 22.02 -9.27
CA LEU A 78 -13.16 21.21 -10.09
C LEU A 78 -12.38 22.08 -11.08
N ILE A 79 -13.10 23.04 -11.66
CA ILE A 79 -12.61 24.08 -12.54
C ILE A 79 -11.49 24.90 -11.89
N GLN A 80 -11.66 25.27 -10.63
CA GLN A 80 -10.72 26.08 -9.87
C GLN A 80 -9.44 25.30 -9.54
N LEU A 81 -9.60 24.01 -9.17
CA LEU A 81 -8.48 23.10 -9.01
C LEU A 81 -7.68 22.98 -10.31
N ALA A 82 -8.36 22.83 -11.46
CA ALA A 82 -7.71 22.73 -12.75
C ALA A 82 -6.92 24.00 -13.13
N THR A 83 -7.47 25.21 -12.97
CA THR A 83 -6.80 26.47 -13.32
C THR A 83 -5.60 26.79 -12.43
N VAL A 84 -5.63 26.40 -11.15
CA VAL A 84 -4.50 26.58 -10.22
C VAL A 84 -3.40 25.54 -10.46
N PHE A 85 -3.74 24.25 -10.57
CA PHE A 85 -2.76 23.17 -10.55
C PHE A 85 -2.23 22.74 -11.93
N VAL A 86 -3.06 22.68 -12.98
CA VAL A 86 -2.60 22.22 -14.31
C VAL A 86 -1.46 23.09 -14.86
N PRO A 87 -1.54 24.44 -14.81
CA PRO A 87 -0.49 25.27 -15.39
C PRO A 87 0.81 25.25 -14.57
N PHE A 88 0.72 25.08 -13.25
CA PHE A 88 1.88 24.79 -12.40
C PHE A 88 2.52 23.44 -12.77
N LEU A 89 1.71 22.39 -12.93
CA LEU A 89 2.17 21.06 -13.34
C LEU A 89 2.88 21.10 -14.70
N LEU A 90 2.32 21.79 -15.70
CA LEU A 90 2.95 21.97 -17.01
C LEU A 90 4.28 22.71 -16.93
N PHE A 91 4.40 23.74 -16.07
CA PHE A 91 5.67 24.42 -15.84
C PHE A 91 6.68 23.51 -15.13
N ALA A 92 6.25 22.77 -14.10
CA ALA A 92 7.09 21.83 -13.37
C ALA A 92 7.61 20.72 -14.31
N LEU A 93 6.74 20.14 -15.14
CA LEU A 93 7.09 19.16 -16.18
C LEU A 93 8.10 19.73 -17.18
N PHE A 94 7.88 20.95 -17.69
CA PHE A 94 8.85 21.58 -18.59
C PHE A 94 10.22 21.80 -17.93
N ARG A 95 10.25 22.24 -16.68
CA ARG A 95 11.51 22.40 -15.90
C ARG A 95 12.17 21.06 -15.61
N PHE A 96 11.38 20.02 -15.33
CA PHE A 96 11.85 18.65 -15.14
C PHE A 96 12.47 18.11 -16.43
N VAL A 97 11.81 18.26 -17.58
CA VAL A 97 12.37 17.86 -18.90
C VAL A 97 13.68 18.60 -19.20
N GLN A 98 13.72 19.93 -19.04
CA GLN A 98 14.95 20.71 -19.23
C GLN A 98 16.11 20.26 -18.32
N TRP A 99 15.79 19.95 -17.06
CA TRP A 99 16.77 19.51 -16.08
C TRP A 99 17.30 18.10 -16.38
N ASN A 100 16.42 17.16 -16.73
CA ASN A 100 16.81 15.81 -17.16
C ASN A 100 17.62 15.85 -18.46
N TRP A 101 17.22 16.68 -19.44
CA TRP A 101 17.97 16.85 -20.69
C TRP A 101 19.42 17.24 -20.42
N LYS A 102 19.66 18.21 -19.51
CA LYS A 102 21.02 18.56 -19.09
C LYS A 102 21.75 17.37 -18.44
N ARG A 103 21.11 16.64 -17.53
CA ARG A 103 21.74 15.51 -16.80
C ARG A 103 22.08 14.34 -17.71
N ILE A 104 21.27 14.05 -18.73
CA ILE A 104 21.54 12.97 -19.70
C ILE A 104 22.80 13.25 -20.54
N HIS A 105 23.19 14.52 -20.73
CA HIS A 105 24.41 14.89 -21.44
C HIS A 105 25.66 14.98 -20.53
N GLU A 106 25.52 14.78 -19.22
CA GLU A 106 26.64 14.76 -18.27
C GLU A 106 27.07 13.30 -17.99
N LYS A 107 28.31 12.94 -18.35
CA LYS A 107 28.84 11.56 -18.23
C LYS A 107 28.80 11.03 -16.79
N GLU A 108 29.05 11.91 -15.81
CA GLU A 108 29.02 11.60 -14.38
C GLU A 108 27.59 11.33 -13.91
N SER A 109 26.60 12.08 -14.41
CA SER A 109 25.18 11.87 -14.13
C SER A 109 24.68 10.54 -14.71
N LEU A 110 25.10 10.18 -15.93
CA LEU A 110 24.80 8.87 -16.51
C LEU A 110 25.47 7.72 -15.75
N THR A 111 26.73 7.89 -15.32
CA THR A 111 27.46 6.87 -14.55
C THR A 111 26.82 6.67 -13.17
N ALA A 112 26.42 7.76 -12.51
CA ALA A 112 25.67 7.71 -11.27
C ALA A 112 24.32 7.01 -11.45
N LEU A 113 23.58 7.32 -12.52
CA LEU A 113 22.32 6.63 -12.85
C LEU A 113 22.54 5.13 -13.09
N ALA A 114 23.53 4.74 -13.90
CA ALA A 114 23.82 3.33 -14.19
C ALA A 114 24.11 2.53 -12.91
N LEU A 115 24.98 3.06 -12.03
CA LEU A 115 25.29 2.42 -10.73
C LEU A 115 24.04 2.31 -9.84
N CYS A 116 23.26 3.38 -9.71
CA CYS A 116 22.03 3.36 -8.91
C CYS A 116 20.98 2.40 -9.48
N SER A 117 20.82 2.34 -10.80
CA SER A 117 19.89 1.43 -11.50
C SER A 117 20.30 -0.03 -11.39
N ILE A 118 21.60 -0.35 -11.37
CA ILE A 118 22.06 -1.71 -11.03
C ILE A 118 21.58 -2.08 -9.62
N GLY A 119 21.83 -1.23 -8.63
CA GLY A 119 21.49 -1.55 -7.24
C GLY A 119 19.98 -1.64 -6.98
N TRP A 120 19.22 -0.63 -7.42
CA TRP A 120 17.77 -0.59 -7.27
C TRP A 120 17.05 -1.61 -8.17
N GLY A 121 17.60 -1.93 -9.35
CA GLY A 121 17.10 -3.00 -10.22
C GLY A 121 17.21 -4.38 -9.57
N PHE A 122 18.40 -4.74 -9.08
CA PHE A 122 18.57 -5.99 -8.32
C PHE A 122 17.71 -6.03 -7.05
N TYR A 123 17.55 -4.90 -6.36
CA TYR A 123 16.63 -4.83 -5.22
C TYR A 123 15.16 -5.04 -5.61
N GLY A 124 14.75 -4.55 -6.79
CA GLY A 124 13.41 -4.81 -7.33
C GLY A 124 13.12 -6.31 -7.48
N PHE A 125 14.13 -7.08 -7.87
CA PHE A 125 14.05 -8.54 -7.99
C PHE A 125 14.30 -9.30 -6.67
N ALA A 126 14.51 -8.61 -5.54
CA ALA A 126 14.69 -9.26 -4.23
C ALA A 126 13.36 -9.73 -3.60
N PHE A 127 12.22 -9.26 -4.10
CA PHE A 127 10.89 -9.61 -3.59
C PHE A 127 10.43 -10.98 -4.12
N PRO A 128 9.60 -11.73 -3.37
CA PRO A 128 8.95 -12.93 -3.87
C PRO A 128 8.20 -12.69 -5.20
N PRO A 129 8.20 -13.67 -6.11
CA PRO A 129 8.62 -15.06 -5.92
C PRO A 129 10.13 -15.34 -6.06
N LEU A 130 10.97 -14.33 -6.38
CA LEU A 130 12.38 -14.57 -6.68
C LEU A 130 13.24 -14.79 -5.42
N PRO A 131 14.15 -15.79 -5.38
CA PRO A 131 14.90 -16.17 -4.17
C PRO A 131 16.04 -15.20 -3.80
N LEU A 132 16.11 -14.00 -4.41
CA LEU A 132 17.22 -13.06 -4.28
C LEU A 132 17.21 -12.25 -2.96
N GLY A 133 16.23 -12.48 -2.09
CA GLY A 133 16.05 -11.79 -0.80
C GLY A 133 17.33 -11.54 0.00
N PRO A 134 18.17 -12.55 0.31
CA PRO A 134 19.42 -12.34 1.05
C PRO A 134 20.38 -11.31 0.45
N GLY A 135 20.34 -11.09 -0.87
CA GLY A 135 21.13 -10.07 -1.56
C GLY A 135 20.72 -8.63 -1.21
N ALA A 136 19.53 -8.42 -0.64
CA ALA A 136 19.03 -7.12 -0.19
C ALA A 136 20.02 -6.38 0.73
N PHE A 137 20.80 -7.09 1.55
CA PHE A 137 21.81 -6.51 2.43
C PHE A 137 23.00 -5.85 1.69
N VAL A 138 23.18 -6.11 0.39
CA VAL A 138 24.29 -5.57 -0.42
C VAL A 138 23.88 -4.95 -1.76
N PHE A 139 22.65 -5.16 -2.26
CA PHE A 139 22.22 -4.62 -3.55
C PHE A 139 22.19 -3.09 -3.62
N LEU A 140 21.92 -2.36 -2.53
CA LEU A 140 21.90 -0.89 -2.53
C LEU A 140 23.28 -0.24 -2.31
N VAL A 141 24.37 -1.03 -2.20
CA VAL A 141 25.74 -0.51 -2.06
C VAL A 141 26.12 0.49 -3.17
N PRO A 142 25.85 0.25 -4.47
CA PRO A 142 26.14 1.21 -5.53
C PRO A 142 25.41 2.56 -5.34
N TRP A 143 24.15 2.52 -4.89
CA TRP A 143 23.37 3.73 -4.58
C TRP A 143 24.03 4.52 -3.44
N PHE A 144 24.41 3.88 -2.34
CA PHE A 144 25.13 4.57 -1.25
C PHE A 144 26.52 5.09 -1.66
N ILE A 145 27.26 4.40 -2.54
CA ILE A 145 28.52 4.93 -3.08
C ILE A 145 28.29 6.22 -3.87
N VAL A 146 27.21 6.28 -4.68
CA VAL A 146 26.80 7.51 -5.37
C VAL A 146 26.39 8.59 -4.36
N LEU A 147 25.55 8.28 -3.37
CA LEU A 147 25.14 9.25 -2.34
C LEU A 147 26.28 9.77 -1.47
N LEU A 148 27.36 9.01 -1.30
CA LEU A 148 28.56 9.44 -0.57
C LEU A 148 29.50 10.33 -1.40
N LYS A 149 29.48 10.25 -2.73
CA LYS A 149 30.43 10.96 -3.62
C LYS A 149 29.81 12.06 -4.49
N ALA A 150 28.60 11.85 -5.02
CA ALA A 150 27.99 12.74 -5.99
C ALA A 150 27.51 14.06 -5.35
N ASN A 151 27.33 15.10 -6.17
CA ASN A 151 26.63 16.31 -5.71
C ASN A 151 25.11 16.06 -5.60
N LEU A 152 24.41 16.96 -4.90
CA LEU A 152 22.97 16.85 -4.64
C LEU A 152 22.13 16.66 -5.91
N GLN A 153 22.47 17.34 -7.01
CA GLN A 153 21.67 17.29 -8.23
C GLN A 153 21.82 15.95 -8.96
N MET A 154 23.06 15.42 -9.02
CA MET A 154 23.34 14.08 -9.53
C MET A 154 22.67 13.00 -8.66
N ALA A 155 22.72 13.15 -7.34
CA ALA A 155 22.06 12.23 -6.41
C ALA A 155 20.53 12.21 -6.57
N ILE A 156 19.87 13.37 -6.75
CA ILE A 156 18.44 13.45 -7.06
C ILE A 156 18.14 12.77 -8.40
N PHE A 157 18.90 13.08 -9.45
CA PHE A 157 18.69 12.52 -10.80
C PHE A 157 18.80 11.00 -10.82
N ALA A 158 19.91 10.48 -10.29
CA ALA A 158 20.16 9.05 -10.24
C ALA A 158 19.11 8.33 -9.38
N SER A 159 18.78 8.87 -8.20
CA SER A 159 17.83 8.23 -7.27
C SER A 159 16.37 8.28 -7.74
N PHE A 160 15.97 9.33 -8.47
CA PHE A 160 14.64 9.40 -9.08
C PHE A 160 14.47 8.30 -10.12
N TRP A 161 15.36 8.20 -11.10
CA TRP A 161 15.20 7.25 -12.21
C TRP A 161 15.53 5.80 -11.83
N SER A 162 16.49 5.56 -10.93
CA SER A 162 16.70 4.22 -10.39
C SER A 162 15.56 3.78 -9.45
N GLY A 163 14.99 4.72 -8.69
CA GLY A 163 13.77 4.51 -7.93
C GLY A 163 12.57 4.24 -8.83
N PHE A 164 12.47 4.92 -9.97
CA PHE A 164 11.45 4.68 -10.99
C PHE A 164 11.56 3.26 -11.55
N LEU A 165 12.76 2.80 -11.90
CA LEU A 165 13.02 1.42 -12.30
C LEU A 165 12.59 0.41 -11.22
N TYR A 166 12.99 0.62 -9.97
CA TYR A 166 12.59 -0.22 -8.83
C TYR A 166 11.06 -0.30 -8.66
N ASN A 167 10.38 0.84 -8.77
CA ASN A 167 8.94 0.94 -8.63
C ASN A 167 8.20 0.36 -9.85
N VAL A 168 8.74 0.47 -11.07
CA VAL A 168 8.23 -0.28 -12.25
C VAL A 168 8.26 -1.78 -11.98
N ILE A 169 9.40 -2.32 -11.54
CA ILE A 169 9.55 -3.76 -11.27
C ILE A 169 8.56 -4.24 -10.21
N ASN A 170 8.28 -3.43 -9.18
CA ASN A 170 7.37 -3.80 -8.10
C ASN A 170 5.89 -3.54 -8.37
N TYR A 171 5.54 -2.66 -9.31
CA TYR A 171 4.18 -2.15 -9.49
C TYR A 171 3.62 -2.22 -10.92
N TYR A 172 4.34 -2.81 -11.87
CA TYR A 172 3.84 -3.02 -13.25
C TYR A 172 2.45 -3.68 -13.29
N TRP A 173 2.15 -4.58 -12.35
CA TRP A 173 0.90 -5.32 -12.25
C TRP A 173 -0.32 -4.44 -11.95
N ILE A 174 -0.14 -3.21 -11.47
CA ILE A 174 -1.23 -2.24 -11.26
C ILE A 174 -1.92 -1.91 -12.60
N TYR A 175 -1.22 -2.04 -13.73
CA TYR A 175 -1.82 -1.99 -15.07
C TYR A 175 -3.02 -2.95 -15.21
N ASN A 176 -2.92 -4.17 -14.69
CA ASN A 176 -3.98 -5.18 -14.78
C ASN A 176 -5.22 -4.76 -13.96
N VAL A 177 -5.01 -4.15 -12.79
CA VAL A 177 -6.08 -3.62 -11.92
C VAL A 177 -6.80 -2.46 -12.61
N MET A 178 -6.04 -1.60 -13.27
CA MET A 178 -6.54 -0.38 -13.93
C MET A 178 -7.13 -0.63 -15.32
N ASN A 179 -7.09 -1.85 -15.86
CA ASN A 179 -7.50 -2.19 -17.24
C ASN A 179 -9.04 -2.19 -17.47
N VAL A 180 -9.70 -1.14 -16.99
CA VAL A 180 -11.14 -0.85 -17.07
C VAL A 180 -11.43 0.51 -17.72
N GLY A 181 -10.40 1.31 -17.99
CA GLY A 181 -10.52 2.65 -18.60
C GLY A 181 -9.67 2.84 -19.88
N PRO A 182 -9.63 4.04 -20.45
CA PRO A 182 -8.82 4.33 -21.64
C PRO A 182 -7.32 4.13 -21.40
N ALA A 183 -6.66 3.34 -22.26
CA ALA A 183 -5.25 2.94 -22.11
C ALA A 183 -4.28 4.10 -21.85
N LEU A 184 -4.48 5.25 -22.49
CA LEU A 184 -3.65 6.44 -22.28
C LEU A 184 -3.78 7.01 -20.86
N LEU A 185 -4.99 7.05 -20.30
CA LEU A 185 -5.22 7.53 -18.94
C LEU A 185 -4.64 6.56 -17.90
N ILE A 186 -4.75 5.25 -18.15
CA ILE A 186 -4.11 4.22 -17.33
C ILE A 186 -2.59 4.41 -17.32
N LEU A 187 -1.97 4.56 -18.49
CA LEU A 187 -0.53 4.76 -18.61
C LEU A 187 -0.06 6.03 -17.88
N ILE A 188 -0.78 7.14 -18.03
CA ILE A 188 -0.49 8.39 -17.31
C ILE A 188 -0.61 8.18 -15.79
N GLY A 189 -1.70 7.57 -15.32
CA GLY A 189 -1.92 7.27 -13.90
C GLY A 189 -0.82 6.39 -13.30
N LEU A 190 -0.43 5.32 -14.02
CA LEU A 190 0.64 4.41 -13.60
C LEU A 190 2.00 5.11 -13.54
N VAL A 191 2.34 5.93 -14.55
CA VAL A 191 3.58 6.73 -14.56
C VAL A 191 3.60 7.74 -13.40
N LEU A 192 2.47 8.38 -13.08
CA LEU A 192 2.35 9.29 -11.95
C LEU A 192 2.49 8.56 -10.60
N LEU A 193 1.87 7.38 -10.44
CA LEU A 193 1.96 6.56 -9.24
C LEU A 193 3.39 6.06 -8.98
N ILE A 194 4.07 5.55 -10.02
CA ILE A 194 5.47 5.12 -9.96
C ILE A 194 6.38 6.32 -9.68
N SER A 195 6.10 7.49 -10.27
CA SER A 195 6.83 8.74 -9.97
C SER A 195 6.64 9.15 -8.51
N TYR A 196 5.43 9.06 -7.97
CA TYR A 196 5.13 9.34 -6.55
C TYR A 196 5.93 8.45 -5.60
N PHE A 197 5.96 7.12 -5.81
CA PHE A 197 6.80 6.25 -4.99
C PHE A 197 8.31 6.57 -5.16
N SER A 198 8.73 7.00 -6.35
CA SER A 198 10.12 7.38 -6.61
C SER A 198 10.55 8.68 -5.90
N VAL A 199 9.59 9.53 -5.47
CA VAL A 199 9.87 10.69 -4.61
C VAL A 199 10.41 10.25 -3.25
N TYR A 200 10.03 9.09 -2.71
CA TYR A 200 10.59 8.58 -1.45
C TYR A 200 12.10 8.32 -1.58
N ASN A 201 12.54 7.69 -2.67
CA ASN A 201 13.96 7.48 -2.98
C ASN A 201 14.71 8.83 -3.11
N VAL A 202 14.06 9.86 -3.68
CA VAL A 202 14.61 11.22 -3.76
C VAL A 202 14.70 11.89 -2.38
N ILE A 203 13.67 11.80 -1.54
CA ILE A 203 13.68 12.36 -0.17
C ILE A 203 14.83 11.74 0.63
N ALA A 204 14.98 10.41 0.56
CA ALA A 204 16.09 9.69 1.19
C ALA A 204 17.46 10.19 0.67
N ALA A 205 17.63 10.31 -0.64
CA ALA A 205 18.86 10.79 -1.27
C ALA A 205 19.21 12.24 -0.88
N VAL A 206 18.23 13.15 -0.91
CA VAL A 206 18.40 14.56 -0.54
C VAL A 206 18.83 14.70 0.92
N LEU A 207 18.16 13.96 1.82
CA LEU A 207 18.46 14.06 3.25
C LEU A 207 19.75 13.35 3.62
N PHE A 208 20.12 12.25 2.95
CA PHE A 208 21.45 11.65 3.08
C PHE A 208 22.57 12.60 2.65
N VAL A 209 22.44 13.24 1.48
CA VAL A 209 23.44 14.16 0.94
C VAL A 209 23.60 15.40 1.85
N LYS A 210 22.53 15.89 2.47
CA LYS A 210 22.64 16.93 3.51
C LYS A 210 23.25 16.40 4.81
N ALA A 211 22.85 15.21 5.26
CA ALA A 211 23.31 14.61 6.51
C ALA A 211 24.81 14.31 6.51
N ARG A 212 25.41 13.91 5.38
CA ARG A 212 26.86 13.62 5.30
C ARG A 212 27.74 14.86 5.53
N GLU A 213 27.21 16.04 5.24
CA GLU A 213 27.87 17.34 5.42
C GLU A 213 27.77 17.84 6.87
N ILE A 214 26.82 17.30 7.65
CA ILE A 214 26.59 17.66 9.05
C ILE A 214 27.41 16.76 9.99
N ARG A 215 28.41 17.35 10.67
CA ARG A 215 29.21 16.66 11.71
C ARG A 215 29.15 17.39 13.06
N ILE A 216 28.49 16.81 14.05
CA ILE A 216 28.41 17.35 15.42
C ILE A 216 29.65 16.87 16.20
N ARG A 217 30.46 17.78 16.74
CA ARG A 217 31.75 17.45 17.42
C ARG A 217 32.61 16.46 16.60
N LYS A 218 32.77 16.71 15.30
CA LYS A 218 33.42 15.84 14.28
C LYS A 218 32.73 14.48 14.00
N PHE A 219 31.70 14.10 14.77
CA PHE A 219 30.97 12.83 14.66
C PHE A 219 29.80 12.91 13.64
N PRO A 220 29.66 11.94 12.71
CA PRO A 220 28.63 11.96 11.66
C PRO A 220 27.31 11.33 12.13
N ILE A 221 26.74 11.82 13.24
CA ILE A 221 25.58 11.21 13.91
C ILE A 221 24.38 10.99 12.98
N LEU A 222 24.08 11.93 12.09
CA LEU A 222 22.93 11.80 11.18
C LEU A 222 23.12 10.69 10.13
N LEU A 223 24.36 10.35 9.73
CA LEU A 223 24.61 9.19 8.86
C LEU A 223 24.42 7.87 9.62
N ILE A 224 24.83 7.83 10.89
CA ILE A 224 24.68 6.63 11.74
C ILE A 224 23.20 6.35 12.02
N LEU A 225 22.38 7.39 12.21
CA LEU A 225 20.94 7.27 12.43
C LEU A 225 20.10 7.24 11.13
N PHE A 226 20.73 7.36 9.95
CA PHE A 226 20.02 7.30 8.67
C PHE A 226 19.15 6.03 8.45
N PRO A 227 19.54 4.83 8.92
CA PRO A 227 18.70 3.64 8.79
C PRO A 227 17.34 3.76 9.51
N LEU A 228 17.31 4.38 10.70
CA LEU A 228 16.08 4.66 11.43
C LEU A 228 15.24 5.73 10.75
N PHE A 229 15.90 6.75 10.18
CA PHE A 229 15.21 7.75 9.36
C PHE A 229 14.55 7.12 8.12
N TYR A 230 15.23 6.20 7.44
CA TYR A 230 14.67 5.51 6.27
C TYR A 230 13.49 4.62 6.66
N ALA A 231 13.57 3.91 7.78
CA ALA A 231 12.45 3.15 8.32
C ALA A 231 11.24 4.05 8.67
N GLY A 232 11.47 5.24 9.24
CA GLY A 232 10.43 6.25 9.45
C GLY A 232 9.83 6.83 8.16
N LEU A 233 10.67 7.03 7.13
CA LEU A 233 10.22 7.44 5.79
C LEU A 233 9.32 6.36 5.15
N GLU A 234 9.64 5.07 5.30
CA GLU A 234 8.73 4.00 4.89
C GLU A 234 7.45 3.95 5.72
N MET A 235 7.54 4.19 7.04
CA MET A 235 6.36 4.25 7.90
C MET A 235 5.36 5.34 7.45
N THR A 236 5.82 6.49 6.93
CA THR A 236 4.91 7.50 6.36
C THR A 236 4.09 7.02 5.15
N ARG A 237 4.49 5.94 4.46
CA ARG A 237 3.68 5.30 3.40
C ARG A 237 2.53 4.46 3.95
N SER A 238 2.46 4.26 5.26
CA SER A 238 1.48 3.38 5.93
C SER A 238 0.32 4.16 6.57
N ILE A 239 0.27 5.49 6.38
CA ILE A 239 -0.71 6.40 7.02
C ILE A 239 -1.41 7.31 5.99
N GLY A 240 -2.67 7.67 6.30
CA GLY A 240 -3.50 8.57 5.47
C GLY A 240 -4.11 7.93 4.22
N ASP A 241 -4.87 8.73 3.46
CA ASP A 241 -5.70 8.27 2.34
C ASP A 241 -4.90 7.77 1.12
N PHE A 242 -3.60 8.09 1.04
CA PHE A 242 -2.65 7.53 0.06
C PHE A 242 -1.78 6.39 0.66
N SER A 243 -2.15 5.83 1.81
CA SER A 243 -1.38 4.74 2.41
C SER A 243 -1.32 3.53 1.48
N PHE A 244 -0.09 3.07 1.22
CA PHE A 244 0.21 1.94 0.36
C PHE A 244 1.50 1.22 0.81
N PRO A 245 1.45 0.47 1.93
CA PRO A 245 2.62 -0.17 2.56
C PRO A 245 3.07 -1.47 1.86
N TRP A 246 3.07 -1.50 0.52
CA TRP A 246 3.26 -2.73 -0.27
C TRP A 246 4.73 -3.15 -0.43
N SER A 247 5.61 -2.22 -0.85
CA SER A 247 7.02 -2.51 -1.19
C SER A 247 8.01 -1.95 -0.16
N HIS A 248 7.72 -2.13 1.12
CA HIS A 248 8.69 -1.83 2.18
C HIS A 248 9.93 -2.71 2.03
N LEU A 249 11.13 -2.12 2.19
CA LEU A 249 12.39 -2.83 1.94
C LEU A 249 12.50 -4.14 2.75
N GLY A 250 12.01 -4.15 3.99
CA GLY A 250 12.02 -5.32 4.88
C GLY A 250 11.32 -6.58 4.33
N TYR A 251 10.42 -6.46 3.35
CA TYR A 251 9.71 -7.61 2.76
C TYR A 251 10.56 -8.51 1.84
N ALA A 252 11.78 -8.09 1.48
CA ALA A 252 12.65 -8.82 0.57
C ALA A 252 13.05 -10.23 1.06
N LEU A 253 13.10 -10.49 2.37
CA LEU A 253 13.58 -11.78 2.91
C LEU A 253 12.54 -12.91 2.91
N GLY A 254 11.36 -12.68 2.32
CA GLY A 254 10.18 -13.56 2.40
C GLY A 254 10.37 -15.04 2.06
N ASN A 255 11.33 -15.36 1.18
CA ASN A 255 11.56 -16.73 0.74
C ASN A 255 12.36 -17.59 1.76
N GLN A 256 12.79 -17.04 2.90
CA GLN A 256 13.67 -17.73 3.85
C GLN A 256 13.14 -17.70 5.29
N LEU A 257 12.40 -18.73 5.70
CA LEU A 257 11.68 -18.78 6.98
C LEU A 257 12.54 -18.49 8.24
N PRO A 258 13.80 -19.00 8.37
CA PRO A 258 14.64 -18.67 9.51
C PRO A 258 14.95 -17.17 9.58
N LEU A 259 15.24 -16.52 8.45
CA LEU A 259 15.55 -15.10 8.42
C LEU A 259 14.37 -14.23 8.86
N LEU A 260 13.13 -14.71 8.78
CA LEU A 260 11.93 -13.94 9.13
C LEU A 260 11.61 -13.92 10.62
N GLN A 261 12.13 -14.84 11.44
CA GLN A 261 11.62 -14.98 12.82
C GLN A 261 11.87 -13.76 13.72
N ALA A 262 12.89 -12.93 13.44
CA ALA A 262 13.12 -11.71 14.22
C ALA A 262 12.05 -10.63 13.96
N LEU A 263 11.13 -10.81 12.99
CA LEU A 263 9.92 -10.00 12.86
C LEU A 263 9.12 -9.95 14.18
N SER A 264 9.11 -11.04 14.97
CA SER A 264 8.45 -11.07 16.28
C SER A 264 9.10 -10.15 17.33
N LEU A 265 10.26 -9.57 17.03
CA LEU A 265 10.99 -8.62 17.88
C LEU A 265 10.97 -7.19 17.29
N ILE A 266 11.33 -7.04 16.01
CA ILE A 266 11.65 -5.73 15.40
C ILE A 266 10.70 -5.32 14.26
N GLY A 267 9.81 -6.20 13.82
CA GLY A 267 8.87 -5.98 12.73
C GLY A 267 9.51 -5.63 11.38
N VAL A 268 8.68 -5.40 10.35
CA VAL A 268 9.16 -5.08 8.99
C VAL A 268 10.09 -3.85 8.95
N PHE A 269 9.84 -2.81 9.74
CA PHE A 269 10.65 -1.59 9.76
C PHE A 269 12.03 -1.80 10.38
N GLY A 270 12.17 -2.73 11.33
CA GLY A 270 13.48 -3.15 11.84
C GLY A 270 14.33 -3.79 10.74
N TYR A 271 13.72 -4.58 9.85
CA TYR A 271 14.42 -5.18 8.71
C TYR A 271 14.85 -4.11 7.70
N THR A 272 14.00 -3.12 7.41
CA THR A 272 14.38 -1.94 6.62
C THR A 272 15.62 -1.26 7.20
N ALA A 273 15.67 -1.03 8.52
CA ALA A 273 16.84 -0.45 9.17
C ALA A 273 18.09 -1.33 9.06
N LEU A 274 18.00 -2.65 9.25
CA LEU A 274 19.14 -3.58 9.08
C LEU A 274 19.68 -3.60 7.64
N ILE A 275 18.78 -3.57 6.65
CA ILE A 275 19.11 -3.54 5.22
C ILE A 275 19.83 -2.24 4.86
N ILE A 276 19.28 -1.08 5.26
CA ILE A 276 19.89 0.23 5.00
C ILE A 276 21.25 0.35 5.71
N ALA A 277 21.36 -0.10 6.97
CA ALA A 277 22.61 -0.11 7.72
C ALA A 277 23.68 -1.00 7.06
N SER A 278 23.31 -2.18 6.56
CA SER A 278 24.23 -3.10 5.86
C SER A 278 24.79 -2.45 4.60
N ASN A 279 23.92 -1.96 3.71
CA ASN A 279 24.35 -1.34 2.46
C ASN A 279 25.19 -0.08 2.68
N LEU A 280 24.82 0.75 3.65
CA LEU A 280 25.61 1.92 4.04
C LEU A 280 26.98 1.54 4.62
N SER A 281 27.05 0.50 5.45
CA SER A 281 28.31 0.05 6.06
C SER A 281 29.31 -0.46 5.01
N VAL A 282 28.84 -1.23 4.02
CA VAL A 282 29.67 -1.74 2.92
C VAL A 282 30.10 -0.61 1.98
N ALA A 283 29.21 0.34 1.66
CA ALA A 283 29.59 1.54 0.91
C ALA A 283 30.62 2.40 1.67
N ALA A 284 30.51 2.49 3.00
CA ALA A 284 31.51 3.12 3.87
C ALA A 284 32.83 2.32 3.91
N ALA A 285 32.80 0.99 3.82
CA ALA A 285 33.99 0.15 3.71
C ALA A 285 34.83 0.50 2.47
N PHE A 286 34.18 0.62 1.29
CA PHE A 286 34.83 1.03 0.05
C PHE A 286 35.33 2.48 0.08
N THR A 287 34.54 3.41 0.60
CA THR A 287 34.84 4.85 0.52
C THR A 287 35.80 5.35 1.60
N ALA A 288 35.67 4.84 2.84
CA ALA A 288 36.55 5.19 3.96
C ALA A 288 37.66 4.14 4.22
N ARG A 289 37.79 3.13 3.34
CA ARG A 289 38.77 2.02 3.40
C ARG A 289 38.73 1.19 4.69
N LYS A 290 37.61 1.21 5.43
CA LYS A 290 37.43 0.46 6.69
C LYS A 290 36.96 -0.97 6.43
N LYS A 291 37.92 -1.88 6.14
CA LYS A 291 37.64 -3.29 5.77
C LYS A 291 36.70 -4.03 6.73
N ILE A 292 36.76 -3.76 8.04
CA ILE A 292 35.89 -4.41 9.04
C ILE A 292 34.39 -4.24 8.77
N LEU A 293 33.98 -3.15 8.09
CA LEU A 293 32.57 -2.90 7.79
C LEU A 293 32.00 -3.86 6.73
N PHE A 294 32.83 -4.58 5.97
CA PHE A 294 32.37 -5.67 5.09
C PHE A 294 31.75 -6.84 5.86
N ALA A 295 32.03 -6.99 7.17
CA ALA A 295 31.46 -8.05 7.99
C ALA A 295 30.00 -7.80 8.40
N VAL A 296 29.51 -6.56 8.38
CA VAL A 296 28.19 -6.19 8.94
C VAL A 296 27.01 -6.94 8.29
N PRO A 297 26.92 -7.09 6.94
CA PRO A 297 25.88 -7.91 6.33
C PRO A 297 25.88 -9.37 6.81
N PHE A 298 27.07 -9.97 6.95
CA PHE A 298 27.22 -11.36 7.41
C PHE A 298 26.87 -11.51 8.89
N VAL A 299 27.20 -10.52 9.73
CA VAL A 299 26.80 -10.49 11.14
C VAL A 299 25.28 -10.40 11.26
N PHE A 300 24.61 -9.50 10.53
CA PHE A 300 23.15 -9.41 10.57
C PHE A 300 22.47 -10.67 10.02
N PHE A 301 22.95 -11.21 8.89
CA PHE A 301 22.46 -12.47 8.34
C PHE A 301 22.62 -13.62 9.36
N GLY A 302 23.82 -13.77 9.94
CA GLY A 302 24.12 -14.82 10.91
C GLY A 302 23.28 -14.70 12.19
N LEU A 303 23.08 -13.48 12.71
CA LEU A 303 22.22 -13.24 13.88
C LEU A 303 20.75 -13.56 13.59
N LEU A 304 20.21 -13.13 12.44
CA LEU A 304 18.85 -13.43 12.03
C LEU A 304 18.65 -14.94 11.83
N TRP A 305 19.59 -15.60 11.14
CA TRP A 305 19.56 -17.04 10.90
C TRP A 305 19.64 -17.83 12.21
N ALA A 306 20.62 -17.54 13.09
CA ALA A 306 20.78 -18.23 14.36
C ALA A 306 19.58 -18.03 15.30
N TYR A 307 19.04 -16.80 15.37
CA TYR A 307 17.82 -16.53 16.13
C TYR A 307 16.63 -17.33 15.57
N GLY A 308 16.43 -17.30 14.25
CA GLY A 308 15.33 -18.00 13.62
C GLY A 308 15.41 -19.52 13.71
N SER A 309 16.59 -20.11 13.50
CA SER A 309 16.81 -21.54 13.70
C SER A 309 16.50 -21.95 15.14
N ARG A 310 16.90 -21.16 16.15
CA ARG A 310 16.54 -21.40 17.56
C ARG A 310 15.05 -21.28 17.86
N ILE A 311 14.34 -20.36 17.18
CA ILE A 311 12.89 -20.21 17.35
C ILE A 311 12.15 -21.37 16.68
N LEU A 312 12.59 -21.81 15.49
CA LEU A 312 11.99 -22.90 14.72
C LEU A 312 12.35 -24.30 15.25
N SER A 313 13.40 -24.45 16.06
CA SER A 313 13.75 -25.72 16.73
C SER A 313 12.86 -26.07 17.92
N LYS A 314 11.88 -25.21 18.26
CA LYS A 314 10.93 -25.44 19.34
C LYS A 314 9.81 -26.40 18.90
N PRO A 315 9.32 -27.32 19.75
CA PRO A 315 8.21 -28.22 19.38
C PRO A 315 6.96 -27.47 18.89
N GLU A 316 6.62 -26.34 19.52
CA GLU A 316 5.46 -25.51 19.18
C GLU A 316 5.62 -24.79 17.82
N ALA A 317 6.83 -24.76 17.28
CA ALA A 317 7.15 -24.21 15.96
C ALA A 317 7.09 -25.24 14.83
N SER A 318 6.78 -26.51 15.15
CA SER A 318 6.49 -27.51 14.13
C SER A 318 5.26 -27.09 13.30
N PRO A 319 5.25 -27.32 11.97
CA PRO A 319 4.23 -26.76 11.09
C PRO A 319 2.81 -27.12 11.50
N PHE A 320 2.01 -26.09 11.83
CA PHE A 320 0.64 -26.22 12.32
C PHE A 320 0.49 -27.07 13.59
N TYR A 321 1.46 -26.97 14.51
CA TYR A 321 1.37 -27.57 15.84
C TYR A 321 0.07 -27.21 16.56
N VAL A 322 -0.68 -28.22 17.01
CA VAL A 322 -1.91 -28.09 17.79
C VAL A 322 -1.75 -28.91 19.07
N ALA A 323 -1.93 -28.29 20.23
CA ALA A 323 -1.79 -28.96 21.53
C ALA A 323 -3.00 -29.86 21.86
N ASP A 324 -4.23 -29.33 21.73
CA ASP A 324 -5.47 -30.12 21.73
C ASP A 324 -6.23 -29.91 20.41
N PRO A 325 -6.45 -30.96 19.59
CA PRO A 325 -7.26 -30.88 18.37
C PRO A 325 -8.68 -30.32 18.56
N LYS A 326 -9.24 -30.37 19.77
CA LYS A 326 -10.57 -29.81 20.09
C LYS A 326 -10.58 -28.28 20.18
N GLU A 327 -9.45 -27.66 20.48
CA GLU A 327 -9.33 -26.19 20.55
C GLU A 327 -9.03 -25.54 19.19
N ALA A 328 -8.71 -26.33 18.16
CA ALA A 328 -8.28 -25.85 16.85
C ALA A 328 -9.37 -26.10 15.80
N PRO A 329 -9.93 -25.08 15.13
CA PRO A 329 -10.97 -25.26 14.13
C PRO A 329 -10.44 -25.95 12.86
N LYS A 330 -11.25 -26.84 12.29
CA LYS A 330 -11.09 -27.34 10.92
C LYS A 330 -11.85 -26.44 9.97
N ILE A 331 -11.10 -25.77 9.10
CA ILE A 331 -11.63 -24.74 8.21
C ILE A 331 -11.44 -25.19 6.76
N ALA A 332 -12.50 -25.07 5.96
CA ALA A 332 -12.48 -25.27 4.52
C ALA A 332 -12.45 -23.92 3.81
N ILE A 333 -11.65 -23.80 2.76
CA ILE A 333 -11.52 -22.61 1.92
C ILE A 333 -11.98 -22.96 0.51
N VAL A 334 -12.91 -22.16 -0.04
CA VAL A 334 -13.44 -22.34 -1.39
C VAL A 334 -12.76 -21.37 -2.36
N GLN A 335 -12.10 -21.89 -3.40
CA GLN A 335 -11.51 -21.13 -4.51
C GLN A 335 -12.25 -21.48 -5.82
N PRO A 336 -13.31 -20.72 -6.18
CA PRO A 336 -14.23 -21.06 -7.28
C PRO A 336 -13.72 -20.67 -8.68
N ASN A 337 -12.59 -19.97 -8.77
CA ASN A 337 -11.96 -19.56 -10.03
C ASN A 337 -12.90 -18.78 -10.97
N ILE A 338 -13.58 -17.76 -10.45
CA ILE A 338 -14.50 -16.93 -11.23
C ILE A 338 -13.72 -15.82 -11.95
N HIS A 339 -13.76 -15.84 -13.29
CA HIS A 339 -13.09 -14.84 -14.11
C HIS A 339 -13.65 -13.42 -13.89
N GLN A 340 -12.76 -12.44 -13.78
CA GLN A 340 -13.09 -11.08 -13.31
C GLN A 340 -14.13 -10.36 -14.19
N THR A 341 -14.11 -10.60 -15.51
CA THR A 341 -15.11 -10.04 -16.46
C THR A 341 -16.52 -10.58 -16.23
N ASN A 342 -16.64 -11.84 -15.82
CA ASN A 342 -17.91 -12.52 -15.68
C ASN A 342 -18.51 -12.25 -14.30
N LYS A 343 -17.65 -12.08 -13.28
CA LYS A 343 -18.02 -11.86 -11.87
C LYS A 343 -19.02 -10.73 -11.68
N TRP A 344 -18.87 -9.62 -12.40
CA TRP A 344 -19.72 -8.43 -12.28
C TRP A 344 -20.84 -8.34 -13.33
N SER A 345 -20.95 -9.34 -14.21
CA SER A 345 -21.96 -9.31 -15.28
C SER A 345 -23.26 -9.95 -14.81
N LYS A 346 -24.35 -9.16 -14.87
CA LYS A 346 -25.70 -9.60 -14.52
C LYS A 346 -26.14 -10.86 -15.29
N ALA A 347 -25.69 -11.03 -16.53
CA ALA A 347 -25.99 -12.21 -17.35
C ALA A 347 -25.34 -13.51 -16.83
N TYR A 348 -24.25 -13.40 -16.08
CA TYR A 348 -23.54 -14.56 -15.52
C TYR A 348 -23.85 -14.78 -14.03
N TYR A 349 -24.67 -13.95 -13.38
CA TYR A 349 -24.93 -14.00 -11.94
C TYR A 349 -25.30 -15.41 -11.45
N ASP A 350 -26.34 -16.03 -12.01
CA ASP A 350 -26.77 -17.38 -11.63
C ASP A 350 -25.67 -18.43 -11.84
N SER A 351 -24.91 -18.36 -12.94
CA SER A 351 -23.81 -19.29 -13.21
C SER A 351 -22.62 -19.10 -12.27
N VAL A 352 -22.31 -17.86 -11.87
CA VAL A 352 -21.24 -17.54 -10.91
C VAL A 352 -21.61 -18.04 -9.53
N VAL A 353 -22.83 -17.78 -9.07
CA VAL A 353 -23.33 -18.26 -7.78
C VAL A 353 -23.41 -19.79 -7.79
N PHE A 354 -24.05 -20.40 -8.80
CA PHE A 354 -24.16 -21.85 -8.93
C PHE A 354 -22.79 -22.53 -8.90
N LYS A 355 -21.84 -22.09 -9.73
CA LYS A 355 -20.49 -22.67 -9.76
C LYS A 355 -19.77 -22.54 -8.41
N THR A 356 -19.89 -21.38 -7.75
CA THR A 356 -19.25 -21.12 -6.46
C THR A 356 -19.76 -22.05 -5.35
N TRP A 357 -21.02 -22.44 -5.41
CA TRP A 357 -21.62 -23.40 -4.48
C TRP A 357 -21.41 -24.85 -4.89
N GLN A 358 -21.46 -25.17 -6.18
CA GLN A 358 -21.27 -26.53 -6.69
C GLN A 358 -19.91 -27.09 -6.24
N ILE A 359 -18.82 -26.34 -6.44
CA ILE A 359 -17.48 -26.78 -6.00
C ILE A 359 -17.42 -27.06 -4.47
N ALA A 360 -18.19 -26.31 -3.66
CA ALA A 360 -18.26 -26.53 -2.22
C ALA A 360 -19.08 -27.78 -1.88
N ASP A 361 -20.24 -27.97 -2.52
CA ASP A 361 -21.08 -29.16 -2.39
C ASP A 361 -20.39 -30.45 -2.88
N ASP A 362 -19.58 -30.37 -3.94
CA ASP A 362 -18.84 -31.50 -4.52
C ASP A 362 -17.58 -31.88 -3.70
N SER A 363 -17.06 -30.95 -2.87
CA SER A 363 -15.79 -31.14 -2.13
C SER A 363 -15.94 -31.26 -0.61
N ILE A 364 -17.07 -30.82 -0.04
CA ILE A 364 -17.31 -30.79 1.41
C ILE A 364 -18.40 -31.80 1.74
N ASP A 365 -18.05 -32.77 2.58
CA ASP A 365 -19.01 -33.70 3.15
C ASP A 365 -19.79 -33.02 4.27
N TRP A 366 -20.88 -32.35 3.88
CA TRP A 366 -21.77 -31.61 4.76
C TRP A 366 -22.53 -32.50 5.77
N GLU A 367 -22.55 -33.83 5.61
CA GLU A 367 -23.26 -34.74 6.54
C GLU A 367 -22.35 -35.22 7.68
N LYS A 368 -21.02 -35.23 7.47
CA LYS A 368 -20.05 -35.63 8.51
C LYS A 368 -19.87 -34.62 9.64
N ASN A 369 -20.28 -33.36 9.47
CA ASN A 369 -20.12 -32.28 10.46
C ASN A 369 -18.67 -32.11 10.97
N ASP A 370 -17.68 -32.42 10.12
CA ASP A 370 -16.24 -32.46 10.43
C ASP A 370 -15.53 -31.11 10.13
N VAL A 371 -16.22 -30.17 9.48
CA VAL A 371 -15.75 -28.80 9.21
C VAL A 371 -16.49 -27.81 10.11
N ASP A 372 -15.75 -26.98 10.83
CA ASP A 372 -16.29 -25.97 11.75
C ASP A 372 -16.72 -24.69 11.00
N LEU A 373 -15.95 -24.30 9.97
CA LEU A 373 -16.16 -23.09 9.18
C LEU A 373 -15.80 -23.30 7.70
N VAL A 374 -16.70 -22.88 6.79
CA VAL A 374 -16.40 -22.76 5.35
C VAL A 374 -16.23 -21.29 4.99
N VAL A 375 -15.10 -20.96 4.36
CA VAL A 375 -14.72 -19.60 3.96
C VAL A 375 -14.79 -19.45 2.45
N PHE A 376 -15.71 -18.59 2.01
CA PHE A 376 -15.87 -18.17 0.62
C PHE A 376 -15.18 -16.81 0.39
N PRO A 377 -14.68 -16.52 -0.82
CA PRO A 377 -13.82 -15.37 -1.08
C PRO A 377 -14.57 -14.03 -1.12
N GLU A 378 -13.80 -12.93 -1.25
CA GLU A 378 -14.33 -11.58 -1.41
C GLU A 378 -15.30 -11.52 -2.59
N THR A 379 -16.52 -11.04 -2.32
CA THR A 379 -17.59 -10.89 -3.31
C THR A 379 -17.92 -12.20 -4.06
N ALA A 380 -17.97 -13.32 -3.33
CA ALA A 380 -18.44 -14.61 -3.83
C ALA A 380 -19.91 -14.58 -4.27
N ILE A 381 -20.74 -13.76 -3.61
CA ILE A 381 -22.03 -13.33 -4.16
C ILE A 381 -21.83 -11.91 -4.71
N PRO A 382 -21.80 -11.71 -6.04
CA PRO A 382 -21.48 -10.41 -6.65
C PRO A 382 -22.68 -9.45 -6.70
N ASP A 383 -23.33 -9.27 -5.56
CA ASP A 383 -24.54 -8.46 -5.41
C ASP A 383 -24.77 -8.10 -3.93
N PHE A 384 -25.80 -7.31 -3.65
CA PHE A 384 -26.22 -6.93 -2.31
C PHE A 384 -26.95 -8.08 -1.60
N LEU A 385 -26.27 -8.73 -0.64
CA LEU A 385 -26.80 -9.93 0.04
C LEU A 385 -28.16 -9.69 0.70
N ARG A 386 -28.40 -8.46 1.21
CA ARG A 386 -29.69 -8.05 1.79
C ARG A 386 -30.89 -8.29 0.86
N LEU A 387 -30.68 -8.17 -0.47
CA LEU A 387 -31.70 -8.36 -1.51
C LEU A 387 -31.79 -9.79 -2.05
N ARG A 388 -30.97 -10.73 -1.55
CA ARG A 388 -30.78 -12.07 -2.11
C ARG A 388 -31.37 -13.15 -1.20
N ASN A 389 -32.71 -13.14 -1.12
CA ASN A 389 -33.48 -14.03 -0.24
C ASN A 389 -33.43 -15.51 -0.64
N ARG A 390 -33.21 -15.83 -1.92
CA ARG A 390 -33.03 -17.23 -2.38
C ARG A 390 -31.72 -17.79 -1.85
N GLU A 391 -30.66 -17.00 -1.98
CA GLU A 391 -29.28 -17.31 -1.62
C GLU A 391 -29.17 -17.45 -0.10
N LYS A 392 -29.70 -16.48 0.67
CA LYS A 392 -29.79 -16.59 2.14
C LYS A 392 -30.52 -17.86 2.60
N ARG A 393 -31.70 -18.18 2.04
CA ARG A 393 -32.43 -19.41 2.40
C ARG A 393 -31.65 -20.69 2.09
N TRP A 394 -30.90 -20.71 0.99
CA TRP A 394 -30.04 -21.84 0.65
C TRP A 394 -28.89 -22.01 1.66
N ILE A 395 -28.23 -20.90 2.03
CA ILE A 395 -27.18 -20.88 3.06
C ILE A 395 -27.74 -21.42 4.39
N HIS A 396 -28.87 -20.89 4.88
CA HIS A 396 -29.50 -21.37 6.12
C HIS A 396 -29.86 -22.86 6.06
N LYS A 397 -30.36 -23.36 4.92
CA LYS A 397 -30.64 -24.79 4.74
C LYS A 397 -29.37 -25.65 4.80
N ARG A 398 -28.24 -25.19 4.26
CA ARG A 398 -26.95 -25.90 4.31
C ARG A 398 -26.37 -25.95 5.73
N ILE A 399 -26.34 -24.82 6.44
CA ILE A 399 -25.75 -24.75 7.80
C ILE A 399 -26.58 -25.48 8.86
N GLN A 400 -27.92 -25.46 8.76
CA GLN A 400 -28.81 -26.16 9.70
C GLN A 400 -28.64 -27.69 9.61
N ASN A 401 -28.41 -28.22 8.42
CA ASN A 401 -28.19 -29.65 8.20
C ASN A 401 -26.79 -30.12 8.67
N SER A 402 -25.77 -29.25 8.55
CA SER A 402 -24.36 -29.62 8.70
C SER A 402 -23.70 -29.16 10.02
N ARG A 403 -24.39 -28.33 10.81
CA ARG A 403 -23.82 -27.61 11.98
C ARG A 403 -22.53 -26.83 11.68
N THR A 404 -22.22 -26.59 10.41
CA THR A 404 -21.03 -25.88 9.95
C THR A 404 -21.36 -24.39 9.77
N SER A 405 -20.48 -23.50 10.24
CA SER A 405 -20.62 -22.06 9.98
C SER A 405 -20.13 -21.70 8.57
N ILE A 406 -20.70 -20.65 7.96
CA ILE A 406 -20.27 -20.16 6.64
C ILE A 406 -19.92 -18.68 6.73
N PHE A 407 -18.71 -18.31 6.30
CA PHE A 407 -18.32 -16.92 6.08
C PHE A 407 -18.18 -16.62 4.59
N ILE A 408 -18.90 -15.60 4.10
CA ILE A 408 -19.00 -15.30 2.67
C ILE A 408 -18.92 -13.81 2.37
N GLY A 409 -18.13 -13.44 1.35
CA GLY A 409 -18.03 -12.06 0.86
C GLY A 409 -19.17 -11.69 -0.09
N ALA A 410 -19.76 -10.51 0.10
CA ALA A 410 -20.76 -9.92 -0.80
C ALA A 410 -20.82 -8.39 -0.62
N LEU A 411 -21.65 -7.70 -1.42
CA LEU A 411 -21.88 -6.27 -1.20
C LEU A 411 -22.99 -6.03 -0.16
N ASP A 412 -22.99 -4.85 0.43
CA ASP A 412 -24.13 -4.32 1.18
C ASP A 412 -24.37 -2.83 0.92
N TYR A 413 -25.52 -2.32 1.37
CA TYR A 413 -25.85 -0.89 1.30
C TYR A 413 -26.83 -0.43 2.39
N ASP A 414 -26.82 0.88 2.64
CA ASP A 414 -27.89 1.57 3.37
C ASP A 414 -28.31 2.88 2.69
N LYS A 415 -29.43 3.47 3.15
CA LYS A 415 -29.99 4.72 2.60
C LYS A 415 -29.57 5.97 3.40
N ASN A 416 -28.48 5.90 4.17
CA ASN A 416 -27.98 6.98 5.02
C ASN A 416 -26.89 7.81 4.31
N GLY A 417 -26.83 7.75 2.97
CA GLY A 417 -25.84 8.49 2.18
C GLY A 417 -26.19 9.98 2.08
N LYS A 418 -25.18 10.81 1.81
CA LYS A 418 -25.34 12.26 1.62
C LYS A 418 -25.24 12.60 0.13
N LYS A 419 -26.01 13.59 -0.35
CA LYS A 419 -25.87 14.10 -1.72
C LYS A 419 -24.38 14.41 -2.04
N PRO A 420 -23.88 14.09 -3.26
CA PRO A 420 -24.63 13.54 -4.40
C PRO A 420 -24.92 12.02 -4.33
N ARG A 421 -24.48 11.31 -3.28
CA ARG A 421 -24.57 9.84 -3.13
C ARG A 421 -25.54 9.46 -1.99
N PRO A 422 -26.87 9.38 -2.22
CA PRO A 422 -27.87 9.12 -1.17
C PRO A 422 -27.84 7.69 -0.60
N VAL A 423 -26.99 6.82 -1.14
CA VAL A 423 -26.83 5.42 -0.73
C VAL A 423 -25.37 5.20 -0.34
N ASN A 424 -25.13 4.66 0.85
CA ASN A 424 -23.81 4.18 1.23
C ASN A 424 -23.64 2.75 0.71
N LEU A 425 -22.53 2.48 0.03
CA LEU A 425 -22.19 1.16 -0.50
C LEU A 425 -21.05 0.55 0.34
N TYR A 426 -21.08 -0.77 0.54
CA TYR A 426 -20.15 -1.49 1.41
C TYR A 426 -19.62 -2.77 0.76
N ASN A 427 -18.31 -2.98 0.84
CA ASN A 427 -17.69 -4.28 0.65
C ASN A 427 -17.72 -5.03 2.00
N SER A 428 -18.38 -6.19 2.06
CA SER A 428 -18.78 -6.82 3.33
C SER A 428 -18.51 -8.33 3.37
N GLY A 429 -18.27 -8.84 4.57
CA GLY A 429 -18.23 -10.26 4.88
C GLY A 429 -19.41 -10.62 5.79
N PHE A 430 -20.00 -11.79 5.57
CA PHE A 430 -21.21 -12.21 6.27
C PHE A 430 -21.00 -13.61 6.87
N LEU A 431 -21.13 -13.71 8.20
CA LEU A 431 -21.05 -14.96 8.95
C LEU A 431 -22.47 -15.48 9.22
N PHE A 432 -22.76 -16.67 8.70
CA PHE A 432 -23.95 -17.44 8.99
C PHE A 432 -23.60 -18.58 9.96
N LYS A 433 -24.38 -18.75 11.02
CA LYS A 433 -24.22 -19.83 12.01
C LYS A 433 -25.45 -20.75 12.03
N PRO A 434 -25.30 -22.04 12.37
CA PRO A 434 -26.41 -23.01 12.39
C PRO A 434 -27.61 -22.57 13.24
N ASP A 435 -27.33 -21.96 14.40
CA ASP A 435 -28.34 -21.58 15.41
C ASP A 435 -28.87 -20.13 15.23
N GLU A 436 -28.45 -19.43 14.17
CA GLU A 436 -28.85 -18.04 13.88
C GLU A 436 -29.74 -17.96 12.61
N ASN A 437 -30.91 -17.33 12.73
CA ASN A 437 -31.84 -17.09 11.62
C ASN A 437 -31.46 -15.90 10.73
N ASP A 438 -30.41 -15.17 11.08
CA ASP A 438 -29.82 -14.07 10.30
C ASP A 438 -28.29 -14.22 10.32
N TYR A 439 -27.56 -13.31 9.68
CA TYR A 439 -26.10 -13.31 9.65
C TYR A 439 -25.49 -12.21 10.53
N THR A 440 -24.25 -12.41 10.99
CA THR A 440 -23.42 -11.34 11.53
C THR A 440 -22.59 -10.70 10.41
N ARG A 441 -22.68 -9.37 10.24
CA ARG A 441 -22.01 -8.62 9.17
C ARG A 441 -20.71 -7.94 9.62
N TYR A 442 -19.67 -8.07 8.82
CA TYR A 442 -18.47 -7.23 8.84
C TYR A 442 -18.44 -6.31 7.61
N ILE A 443 -17.98 -5.07 7.78
CA ILE A 443 -17.77 -4.09 6.70
C ILE A 443 -16.27 -3.78 6.64
N LYS A 444 -15.68 -3.87 5.44
CA LYS A 444 -14.26 -3.57 5.16
C LYS A 444 -13.87 -2.18 5.70
N THR A 445 -12.83 -2.12 6.51
CA THR A 445 -12.39 -0.90 7.23
C THR A 445 -11.32 -0.12 6.48
N HIS A 446 -10.38 -0.81 5.80
CA HIS A 446 -9.43 -0.16 4.88
C HIS A 446 -9.82 -0.44 3.43
N LEU A 447 -10.10 0.64 2.71
CA LEU A 447 -10.48 0.62 1.31
C LEU A 447 -9.26 0.91 0.44
N VAL A 448 -9.13 0.22 -0.68
CA VAL A 448 -8.04 0.44 -1.64
C VAL A 448 -8.13 1.86 -2.22
N PRO A 449 -7.08 2.69 -2.14
CA PRO A 449 -7.07 4.01 -2.76
C PRO A 449 -7.35 3.91 -4.27
N PHE A 450 -8.29 4.73 -4.77
CA PHE A 450 -8.71 4.77 -6.18
C PHE A 450 -9.35 3.48 -6.76
N SER A 451 -9.83 2.50 -5.97
CA SER A 451 -10.28 1.18 -6.51
C SER A 451 -11.71 0.63 -6.25
N GLU A 452 -12.51 0.96 -5.24
CA GLU A 452 -12.15 1.46 -3.92
C GLU A 452 -12.87 2.77 -3.56
N ARG A 453 -12.13 3.71 -2.97
CA ARG A 453 -12.58 5.06 -2.60
C ARG A 453 -11.62 6.09 -3.19
N LEU A 454 -12.12 7.25 -3.60
CA LEU A 454 -11.25 8.36 -4.01
C LEU A 454 -10.60 8.98 -2.76
N PRO A 455 -9.25 9.04 -2.67
CA PRO A 455 -8.56 9.66 -1.53
C PRO A 455 -8.98 11.12 -1.34
N PHE A 456 -9.13 11.55 -0.09
CA PHE A 456 -9.55 12.91 0.28
C PHE A 456 -10.95 13.33 -0.20
N ASP A 457 -11.84 12.41 -0.59
CA ASP A 457 -13.23 12.72 -0.95
C ASP A 457 -14.06 13.35 0.20
N ASN A 458 -13.61 13.15 1.44
CA ASN A 458 -14.11 13.81 2.65
C ASN A 458 -13.66 15.28 2.76
N VAL A 459 -12.52 15.63 2.17
CA VAL A 459 -11.86 16.95 2.26
C VAL A 459 -12.14 17.81 1.02
N PHE A 460 -12.28 17.16 -0.15
CA PHE A 460 -12.64 17.80 -1.40
C PHE A 460 -13.95 17.17 -1.92
N PRO A 461 -15.13 17.66 -1.48
CA PRO A 461 -16.41 17.03 -1.79
C PRO A 461 -16.71 16.86 -3.29
N ILE A 462 -16.09 17.69 -4.14
CA ILE A 462 -16.10 17.56 -5.61
C ILE A 462 -15.70 16.16 -6.11
N LEU A 463 -14.82 15.45 -5.39
CA LEU A 463 -14.46 14.08 -5.75
C LEU A 463 -15.65 13.11 -5.67
N ASN A 464 -16.72 13.44 -4.92
CA ASN A 464 -17.94 12.63 -4.88
C ASN A 464 -18.76 12.67 -6.18
N TYR A 465 -18.51 13.64 -7.07
CA TYR A 465 -19.11 13.71 -8.40
C TYR A 465 -18.28 12.97 -9.46
N VAL A 466 -17.05 12.56 -9.12
CA VAL A 466 -16.21 11.75 -10.00
C VAL A 466 -16.57 10.28 -9.80
N ASP A 467 -17.11 9.66 -10.84
CA ASP A 467 -17.25 8.21 -10.93
C ASP A 467 -16.17 7.64 -11.85
N VAL A 468 -15.31 6.80 -11.27
CA VAL A 468 -14.26 6.06 -12.00
C VAL A 468 -14.69 4.63 -12.37
N GLY A 469 -16.00 4.34 -12.30
CA GLY A 469 -16.59 3.04 -12.61
C GLY A 469 -16.48 2.04 -11.45
N GLN A 470 -16.49 2.53 -10.21
CA GLN A 470 -16.19 1.73 -9.01
C GLN A 470 -17.12 2.03 -7.85
N GLY A 471 -17.26 1.06 -6.94
CA GLY A 471 -18.28 1.03 -5.89
C GLY A 471 -18.26 2.18 -4.87
N ASN A 472 -17.25 3.05 -4.88
CA ASN A 472 -17.17 4.27 -4.06
C ASN A 472 -17.52 4.01 -2.58
N PHE A 473 -16.92 2.94 -2.03
CA PHE A 473 -17.39 2.35 -0.78
C PHE A 473 -17.15 3.26 0.43
N VAL A 474 -17.98 3.06 1.45
CA VAL A 474 -17.85 3.70 2.77
C VAL A 474 -17.13 2.73 3.72
N PRO A 475 -16.06 3.15 4.41
CA PRO A 475 -15.31 2.26 5.29
C PRO A 475 -16.10 1.89 6.56
N GLY A 476 -15.93 0.65 7.01
CA GLY A 476 -16.40 0.16 8.31
C GLY A 476 -15.68 0.84 9.47
N LYS A 477 -16.34 0.90 10.64
CA LYS A 477 -15.82 1.57 11.85
C LYS A 477 -15.13 0.63 12.84
N SER A 478 -15.41 -0.67 12.76
CA SER A 478 -14.92 -1.68 13.70
C SER A 478 -14.79 -3.04 13.02
N ARG A 479 -13.92 -3.90 13.55
CA ARG A 479 -13.76 -5.29 13.13
C ARG A 479 -14.20 -6.20 14.29
N PRO A 480 -15.16 -7.11 14.09
CA PRO A 480 -15.62 -7.99 15.16
C PRO A 480 -14.60 -9.09 15.46
N VAL A 481 -14.79 -9.72 16.62
CA VAL A 481 -14.23 -11.03 16.96
C VAL A 481 -15.41 -12.01 17.00
N PHE A 482 -15.29 -13.10 16.26
CA PHE A 482 -16.34 -14.10 16.07
C PHE A 482 -16.02 -15.38 16.84
N GLU A 483 -17.01 -15.81 17.61
CA GLU A 483 -16.97 -17.04 18.41
C GLU A 483 -17.40 -18.27 17.60
N PRO A 484 -17.01 -19.51 18.00
CA PRO A 484 -16.37 -19.90 19.28
C PRO A 484 -14.84 -19.94 19.29
N TYR A 485 -14.19 -19.56 18.18
CA TYR A 485 -12.72 -19.64 18.01
C TYR A 485 -12.03 -18.28 18.12
N SER A 486 -12.75 -17.26 18.59
CA SER A 486 -12.35 -15.86 18.68
C SER A 486 -11.55 -15.39 17.46
N TRP A 487 -12.14 -15.39 16.26
CA TRP A 487 -11.46 -15.03 15.00
C TRP A 487 -11.94 -13.70 14.42
N SER A 488 -11.08 -12.98 13.69
CA SER A 488 -11.45 -11.71 13.05
C SER A 488 -11.43 -11.81 11.52
N PRO A 489 -12.46 -11.27 10.83
CA PRO A 489 -12.52 -11.19 9.38
C PRO A 489 -11.65 -10.05 8.83
N TYR A 490 -10.97 -10.30 7.71
CA TYR A 490 -10.23 -9.31 6.93
C TYR A 490 -10.65 -9.46 5.47
N ILE A 491 -10.64 -8.35 4.73
CA ILE A 491 -10.99 -8.35 3.30
C ILE A 491 -9.81 -7.79 2.50
N CYS A 492 -9.10 -8.66 1.78
CA CYS A 492 -8.14 -8.31 0.74
C CYS A 492 -7.02 -7.38 1.25
N TYR A 493 -7.12 -6.09 0.95
CA TYR A 493 -6.12 -5.06 1.20
C TYR A 493 -5.86 -4.79 2.69
N GLU A 494 -6.80 -5.11 3.58
CA GLU A 494 -6.65 -4.84 5.02
C GLU A 494 -5.48 -5.61 5.67
N THR A 495 -5.14 -6.77 5.11
CA THR A 495 -4.10 -7.66 5.64
C THR A 495 -2.68 -7.11 5.55
N ILE A 496 -2.43 -6.11 4.70
CA ILE A 496 -1.08 -5.54 4.53
C ILE A 496 -0.70 -4.54 5.65
N TYR A 497 -1.68 -4.15 6.48
CA TYR A 497 -1.51 -3.17 7.56
C TYR A 497 -1.20 -3.86 8.90
N GLY A 498 0.04 -3.75 9.38
CA GLY A 498 0.47 -4.36 10.65
C GLY A 498 -0.35 -3.96 11.88
N ALA A 499 -0.76 -2.69 11.97
CA ALA A 499 -1.58 -2.16 13.05
C ALA A 499 -2.96 -2.85 13.14
N GLU A 500 -3.52 -3.30 12.02
CA GLU A 500 -4.83 -3.97 12.00
C GLU A 500 -4.77 -5.38 12.60
N GLY A 501 -3.64 -6.09 12.44
CA GLY A 501 -3.39 -7.35 13.14
C GLY A 501 -3.29 -7.15 14.65
N ARG A 502 -2.49 -6.17 15.09
CA ARG A 502 -2.31 -5.84 16.51
C ARG A 502 -3.60 -5.36 17.18
N ARG A 503 -4.43 -4.58 16.47
CA ARG A 503 -5.75 -4.16 16.98
C ARG A 503 -6.64 -5.37 17.26
N SER A 504 -6.84 -6.27 16.29
CA SER A 504 -7.69 -7.45 16.49
C SER A 504 -7.22 -8.36 17.61
N ILE A 505 -5.91 -8.54 17.79
CA ILE A 505 -5.36 -9.33 18.90
C ILE A 505 -5.70 -8.69 20.27
N ARG A 506 -5.70 -7.35 20.37
CA ARG A 506 -6.13 -6.65 21.60
C ARG A 506 -7.63 -6.78 21.88
N GLU A 507 -8.45 -6.85 20.84
CA GLU A 507 -9.89 -7.16 20.97
C GLU A 507 -10.17 -8.65 21.29
N GLY A 508 -9.13 -9.48 21.43
CA GLY A 508 -9.23 -10.90 21.78
C GLY A 508 -9.06 -11.90 20.63
N SER A 509 -8.79 -11.44 19.40
CA SER A 509 -8.68 -12.33 18.24
C SER A 509 -7.47 -13.25 18.30
N ARG A 510 -7.71 -14.54 18.05
CA ARG A 510 -6.75 -15.64 18.01
C ARG A 510 -6.50 -16.20 16.60
N LEU A 511 -7.32 -15.86 15.62
CA LEU A 511 -7.19 -16.29 14.22
C LEU A 511 -7.61 -15.18 13.24
N MET A 512 -6.82 -14.97 12.19
CA MET A 512 -7.18 -14.13 11.04
C MET A 512 -7.88 -14.97 9.97
N VAL A 513 -9.02 -14.50 9.47
CA VAL A 513 -9.67 -15.06 8.27
C VAL A 513 -9.75 -13.96 7.21
N ASP A 514 -8.85 -14.05 6.22
CA ASP A 514 -8.77 -13.16 5.06
C ASP A 514 -9.58 -13.70 3.88
N ILE A 515 -10.45 -12.87 3.30
CA ILE A 515 -11.14 -13.14 2.05
C ILE A 515 -10.74 -12.11 0.99
N THR A 516 -10.35 -12.55 -0.20
CA THR A 516 -9.77 -11.66 -1.22
C THR A 516 -10.15 -12.03 -2.66
N ASN A 517 -10.06 -11.05 -3.56
CA ASN A 517 -10.20 -11.23 -5.00
C ASN A 517 -8.94 -10.77 -5.76
N ASP A 518 -7.83 -11.49 -5.62
CA ASP A 518 -6.56 -11.23 -6.32
C ASP A 518 -6.66 -11.28 -7.86
N GLY A 519 -7.82 -11.63 -8.43
CA GLY A 519 -8.06 -11.65 -9.88
C GLY A 519 -7.78 -10.32 -10.58
N TRP A 520 -7.88 -9.20 -9.85
CA TRP A 520 -7.45 -7.88 -10.31
C TRP A 520 -5.97 -7.81 -10.72
N PHE A 521 -5.10 -8.64 -10.13
CA PHE A 521 -3.65 -8.60 -10.38
C PHE A 521 -3.21 -9.36 -11.63
N GLY A 522 -4.07 -10.20 -12.23
CA GLY A 522 -3.72 -11.08 -13.33
C GLY A 522 -2.61 -12.09 -13.01
N LYS A 523 -1.98 -12.67 -14.03
CA LYS A 523 -0.78 -13.52 -13.87
C LYS A 523 0.45 -12.64 -13.63
N SER A 524 0.66 -12.23 -12.38
CA SER A 524 1.76 -11.34 -11.98
C SER A 524 2.36 -11.71 -10.61
N THR A 525 3.42 -11.01 -10.21
CA THR A 525 4.06 -11.21 -8.89
C THR A 525 3.21 -10.77 -7.70
N ALA A 526 2.17 -9.96 -7.91
CA ALA A 526 1.42 -9.29 -6.84
C ALA A 526 0.80 -10.28 -5.83
N ALA A 527 0.18 -11.37 -6.29
CA ALA A 527 -0.43 -12.37 -5.41
C ALA A 527 0.61 -13.07 -4.51
N ALA A 528 1.81 -13.32 -5.03
CA ALA A 528 2.93 -13.87 -4.25
C ALA A 528 3.49 -12.84 -3.25
N GLN A 529 3.55 -11.56 -3.63
CA GLN A 529 3.92 -10.46 -2.72
C GLN A 529 2.89 -10.28 -1.60
N HIS A 530 1.59 -10.36 -1.91
CA HIS A 530 0.49 -10.24 -0.96
C HIS A 530 0.50 -11.41 0.04
N LEU A 531 0.59 -12.66 -0.44
CA LEU A 531 0.74 -13.83 0.43
C LEU A 531 1.95 -13.69 1.38
N ASN A 532 3.09 -13.22 0.87
CA ASN A 532 4.27 -12.96 1.69
C ASN A 532 4.01 -11.92 2.78
N GLN A 533 3.26 -10.84 2.50
CA GLN A 533 2.90 -9.84 3.51
C GLN A 533 2.06 -10.44 4.64
N LEU A 534 1.12 -11.35 4.33
CA LEU A 534 0.37 -12.10 5.35
C LEU A 534 1.30 -12.96 6.21
N ARG A 535 2.22 -13.69 5.58
CA ARG A 535 3.24 -14.47 6.31
C ARG A 535 4.11 -13.61 7.22
N TYR A 536 4.43 -12.38 6.82
CA TYR A 536 5.05 -11.40 7.72
C TYR A 536 4.13 -11.03 8.89
N ARG A 537 2.84 -10.72 8.65
CA ARG A 537 1.88 -10.42 9.74
C ARG A 537 1.78 -11.56 10.74
N ALA A 538 1.79 -12.81 10.26
CA ALA A 538 1.71 -14.01 11.09
C ALA A 538 2.90 -14.13 12.04
N ILE A 539 4.13 -13.95 11.54
CA ILE A 539 5.35 -14.04 12.36
C ILE A 539 5.50 -12.83 13.29
N GLU A 540 5.22 -11.62 12.80
CA GLU A 540 5.29 -10.39 13.59
C GLU A 540 4.44 -10.48 14.87
N ASN A 541 3.22 -11.02 14.75
CA ASN A 541 2.20 -10.95 15.80
C ASN A 541 1.87 -12.31 16.45
N GLY A 542 2.46 -13.40 15.94
CA GLY A 542 2.12 -14.78 16.33
C GLY A 542 0.69 -15.15 15.93
N TYR A 543 0.20 -14.66 14.79
CA TYR A 543 -1.22 -14.64 14.43
C TYR A 543 -1.48 -15.57 13.25
N PRO A 544 -2.04 -16.78 13.46
CA PRO A 544 -2.39 -17.71 12.38
C PRO A 544 -3.38 -17.09 11.40
N ILE A 545 -3.34 -17.54 10.14
CA ILE A 545 -4.13 -16.96 9.05
C ILE A 545 -4.72 -18.04 8.14
N VAL A 546 -6.03 -17.92 7.87
CA VAL A 546 -6.75 -18.55 6.77
C VAL A 546 -6.87 -17.51 5.66
N ARG A 547 -6.42 -17.81 4.42
CA ARG A 547 -6.61 -16.94 3.25
C ARG A 547 -7.43 -17.63 2.18
N GLY A 548 -8.64 -17.12 1.94
CA GLY A 548 -9.54 -17.55 0.87
C GLY A 548 -9.60 -16.59 -0.30
N THR A 549 -9.22 -17.05 -1.49
CA THR A 549 -9.16 -16.22 -2.69
C THR A 549 -10.13 -16.71 -3.77
N ASN A 550 -10.57 -15.81 -4.65
CA ASN A 550 -11.38 -16.20 -5.82
C ASN A 550 -10.55 -16.93 -6.89
N THR A 551 -9.43 -16.33 -7.31
CA THR A 551 -8.54 -16.76 -8.41
C THR A 551 -7.05 -16.60 -8.04
N GLY A 552 -6.78 -16.18 -6.80
CA GLY A 552 -5.45 -15.89 -6.28
C GLY A 552 -4.77 -17.12 -5.70
N ILE A 553 -3.94 -16.88 -4.68
CA ILE A 553 -3.27 -17.92 -3.91
C ILE A 553 -3.97 -18.06 -2.56
N SER A 554 -4.78 -19.10 -2.41
CA SER A 554 -5.38 -19.52 -1.14
C SER A 554 -4.39 -20.41 -0.38
N ALA A 555 -4.31 -20.23 0.94
CA ALA A 555 -3.37 -20.96 1.78
C ALA A 555 -3.78 -20.88 3.26
N PHE A 556 -3.23 -21.79 4.06
CA PHE A 556 -3.16 -21.66 5.51
C PHE A 556 -1.75 -21.21 5.92
N ILE A 557 -1.65 -20.37 6.94
CA ILE A 557 -0.38 -19.88 7.49
C ILE A 557 -0.42 -19.98 9.01
N ASP A 558 0.58 -20.59 9.64
CA ASP A 558 0.66 -20.67 11.11
C ASP A 558 1.38 -19.45 11.76
N GLN A 559 1.36 -19.41 13.10
CA GLN A 559 2.00 -18.36 13.92
C GLN A 559 3.54 -18.32 13.84
N TYR A 560 4.18 -19.24 13.11
CA TYR A 560 5.61 -19.22 12.78
C TYR A 560 5.87 -18.89 11.32
N GLY A 561 4.81 -18.73 10.51
CA GLY A 561 4.88 -18.44 9.10
C GLY A 561 5.16 -19.67 8.23
N ASN A 562 4.86 -20.88 8.71
CA ASN A 562 4.78 -22.04 7.83
C ASN A 562 3.53 -21.92 6.94
N GLU A 563 3.66 -22.20 5.64
CA GLU A 563 2.56 -22.20 4.66
C GLU A 563 2.16 -23.65 4.37
N ASP A 564 0.87 -23.93 4.20
CA ASP A 564 0.41 -25.23 3.68
C ASP A 564 -0.84 -25.12 2.79
N LEU A 565 -1.06 -26.14 1.96
CA LEU A 565 -2.12 -26.28 0.96
C LEU A 565 -2.23 -25.09 -0.01
N LYS A 566 -1.09 -24.45 -0.30
CA LYS A 566 -1.00 -23.31 -1.21
C LYS A 566 -1.51 -23.66 -2.62
N THR A 567 -2.60 -23.01 -3.05
CA THR A 567 -3.18 -23.22 -4.38
C THR A 567 -2.36 -22.52 -5.48
N GLU A 568 -2.57 -22.96 -6.72
CA GLU A 568 -2.08 -22.24 -7.90
C GLU A 568 -3.05 -21.14 -8.32
N LEU A 569 -2.52 -20.07 -8.92
CA LEU A 569 -3.31 -19.00 -9.52
C LEU A 569 -4.25 -19.53 -10.60
N PHE A 570 -5.48 -19.02 -10.65
CA PHE A 570 -6.49 -19.39 -11.64
C PHE A 570 -6.83 -20.89 -11.68
N THR A 571 -6.72 -21.58 -10.53
CA THR A 571 -7.20 -22.96 -10.35
C THR A 571 -8.46 -23.01 -9.51
N GLU A 572 -9.26 -24.05 -9.73
CA GLU A 572 -10.47 -24.34 -8.97
C GLU A 572 -10.14 -25.36 -7.88
N ARG A 573 -10.41 -25.03 -6.61
CA ARG A 573 -10.01 -25.89 -5.49
C ARG A 573 -10.83 -25.62 -4.23
N VAL A 574 -11.08 -26.68 -3.46
CA VAL A 574 -11.36 -26.57 -2.02
C VAL A 574 -10.17 -27.15 -1.25
N ILE A 575 -9.71 -26.43 -0.23
CA ILE A 575 -8.64 -26.88 0.68
C ILE A 575 -9.14 -26.84 2.12
N THR A 576 -8.86 -27.89 2.90
CA THR A 576 -9.38 -28.03 4.26
C THR A 576 -8.25 -28.39 5.21
N ARG A 577 -8.12 -27.65 6.32
CA ARG A 577 -7.06 -27.88 7.32
C ARG A 577 -7.56 -27.55 8.73
N ARG A 578 -7.07 -28.28 9.73
CA ARG A 578 -7.17 -27.89 11.15
C ARG A 578 -6.06 -26.89 11.44
N ILE A 579 -6.42 -25.66 11.79
CA ILE A 579 -5.45 -24.56 12.00
C ILE A 579 -5.30 -24.27 13.50
N PRO A 580 -4.06 -24.16 14.05
CA PRO A 580 -3.90 -23.75 15.43
C PRO A 580 -4.38 -22.31 15.64
N LEU A 581 -4.91 -22.04 16.83
CA LEU A 581 -5.18 -20.69 17.31
C LEU A 581 -3.90 -20.06 17.87
N ARG A 582 -3.85 -18.72 17.88
CA ARG A 582 -2.75 -17.94 18.49
C ARG A 582 -2.49 -18.39 19.92
N THR A 583 -1.23 -18.76 20.14
CA THR A 583 -0.62 -19.08 21.45
C THR A 583 0.74 -18.40 21.61
N ARG A 584 1.43 -18.09 20.50
CA ARG A 584 2.68 -17.33 20.47
C ARG A 584 2.41 -15.85 20.71
N ASP A 585 2.76 -15.34 21.89
CA ASP A 585 2.85 -13.90 22.10
C ASP A 585 4.23 -13.36 21.67
N THR A 586 4.24 -12.19 21.04
CA THR A 586 5.45 -11.59 20.46
C THR A 586 5.71 -10.20 21.02
N LEU A 587 7.00 -9.81 21.10
CA LEU A 587 7.35 -8.46 21.54
C LEU A 587 6.75 -7.42 20.60
N TYR A 588 6.84 -7.64 19.28
CA TYR A 588 6.30 -6.70 18.29
C TYR A 588 4.76 -6.58 18.32
N SER A 589 4.01 -7.63 18.72
CA SER A 589 2.57 -7.51 18.95
C SER A 589 2.24 -6.53 20.08
N ARG A 590 3.09 -6.46 21.11
CA ARG A 590 2.94 -5.55 22.26
C ARG A 590 3.42 -4.13 21.98
N ILE A 591 4.58 -3.97 21.33
CA ILE A 591 5.23 -2.65 21.17
C ILE A 591 5.11 -2.04 19.77
N GLY A 592 4.58 -2.76 18.77
CA GLY A 592 4.64 -2.38 17.35
C GLY A 592 4.04 -1.01 17.05
N ASP A 593 2.90 -0.66 17.66
CA ASP A 593 2.29 0.66 17.51
C ASP A 593 3.22 1.78 18.03
N ALA A 594 3.86 1.56 19.19
CA ALA A 594 4.80 2.52 19.77
C ALA A 594 6.09 2.65 18.94
N VAL A 595 6.59 1.55 18.36
CA VAL A 595 7.73 1.57 17.42
C VAL A 595 7.38 2.37 16.17
N GLU A 596 6.20 2.15 15.60
CA GLU A 596 5.71 2.85 14.41
C GLU A 596 5.53 4.35 14.66
N TYR A 597 4.95 4.76 15.80
CA TYR A 597 4.88 6.17 16.19
C TYR A 597 6.25 6.79 16.49
N ALA A 598 7.16 6.05 17.15
CA ALA A 598 8.52 6.52 17.41
C ALA A 598 9.32 6.74 16.12
N LEU A 599 9.14 5.88 15.12
CA LEU A 599 9.74 6.03 13.78
C LEU A 599 9.19 7.27 13.04
N LEU A 600 7.89 7.56 13.14
CA LEU A 600 7.29 8.78 12.59
C LEU A 600 7.83 10.04 13.28
N ALA A 601 7.87 10.06 14.62
CA ALA A 601 8.44 11.17 15.38
C ALA A 601 9.93 11.37 15.05
N PHE A 602 10.69 10.27 14.93
CA PHE A 602 12.10 10.30 14.55
C PHE A 602 12.30 10.84 13.13
N PHE A 603 11.45 10.46 12.17
CA PHE A 603 11.48 10.99 10.80
C PHE A 603 11.36 12.53 10.79
N PHE A 604 10.40 13.10 11.51
CA PHE A 604 10.24 14.56 11.60
C PHE A 604 11.39 15.23 12.34
N ALA A 605 11.87 14.66 13.45
CA ALA A 605 13.02 15.19 14.18
C ALA A 605 14.30 15.20 13.32
N TYR A 606 14.54 14.13 12.54
CA TYR A 606 15.66 14.02 11.61
C TYR A 606 15.55 15.04 10.47
N LEU A 607 14.36 15.20 9.89
CA LEU A 607 14.08 16.20 8.85
C LEU A 607 14.40 17.62 9.35
N LEU A 608 13.93 17.98 10.54
CA LEU A 608 14.21 19.27 11.17
C LEU A 608 15.70 19.46 11.43
N ALA A 609 16.39 18.46 12.00
CA ALA A 609 17.83 18.50 12.24
C ALA A 609 18.63 18.73 10.95
N ALA A 610 18.30 18.00 9.86
CA ALA A 610 18.95 18.11 8.56
C ALA A 610 18.73 19.48 7.87
N ILE A 611 17.67 20.21 8.22
CA ILE A 611 17.35 21.54 7.69
C ILE A 611 17.95 22.66 8.54
N LEU A 612 17.89 22.55 9.87
CA LEU A 612 18.23 23.63 10.80
C LEU A 612 19.71 23.69 11.16
N ILE A 613 20.39 22.54 11.34
CA ILE A 613 21.80 22.52 11.76
C ILE A 613 22.73 23.27 10.77
N PRO A 614 22.58 23.13 9.43
CA PRO A 614 23.38 23.92 8.49
C PRO A 614 23.18 25.43 8.64
N ARG A 615 21.95 25.89 8.88
CA ARG A 615 21.63 27.32 9.04
C ARG A 615 22.26 27.91 10.30
N ILE A 616 22.19 27.19 11.41
CA ILE A 616 22.79 27.62 12.69
C ILE A 616 24.33 27.75 12.58
N ARG A 617 24.96 26.98 11.68
CA ARG A 617 26.41 27.04 11.40
C ARG A 617 26.83 28.06 10.36
N LEU A 618 25.91 28.63 9.59
CA LEU A 618 26.18 29.74 8.68
C LEU A 618 26.01 31.10 9.36
N ASN A 619 25.36 31.11 10.53
CA ASN A 619 25.15 32.29 11.38
C ASN A 619 26.12 32.34 12.58
N ARG A 620 27.16 31.51 12.59
CA ARG A 620 28.26 31.46 13.57
C ARG A 620 29.58 31.35 12.82
#